data_AF-A0A554J6A6-F1
#
_entry.id   AF-A0A554J6A6-F1
#
_cell.length_a   1.000
_cell.length_b   1.000
_cell.length_c   1.000
_cell.angle_alpha   90.00
_cell.angle_beta   90.00
_cell.angle_gamma   90.00
#
_symmetry.space_group_name_H-M   'P 1'
#
loop_
_entity.id
_entity.type
_entity.pdbx_description
1 polymer ?
#
loop_
_entity_poly.entity_id
_entity_poly.type
_entity_poly.pdbx_seq_one_letter_code
_entity_poly.pdbx_strand_id
1 'polypeptide(L)'
;MMRPDRPRAPRKQADRAAEIVAREAALFIAREAGSESLITVIRAQSVAHGDRIIVFVSIFPIEKAGAALAYLERQREAFSDYLKQHARIRLPRVDFMLDNGEQIAQ
;
A
#
# COMPACT_ATOMS: atom_id res chain seq x y z
N MET A 1 6.52 10.98 -35.89
CA MET A 1 7.23 11.51 -34.71
C MET A 1 6.42 11.22 -33.46
N MET A 2 6.82 10.21 -32.70
CA MET A 2 6.19 9.84 -31.44
C MET A 2 6.72 10.78 -30.36
N ARG A 3 5.85 11.55 -29.69
CA ARG A 3 6.26 12.36 -28.54
C ARG A 3 6.60 11.39 -27.40
N PRO A 4 7.78 11.47 -26.76
CA PRO A 4 8.02 10.71 -25.55
C PRO A 4 7.03 11.22 -24.50
N ASP A 5 6.20 10.31 -23.99
CA ASP A 5 5.37 10.55 -22.84
C ASP A 5 6.34 10.89 -21.69
N ARG A 6 6.37 12.16 -21.27
CA ARG A 6 7.23 12.54 -20.14
C ARG A 6 6.59 11.94 -18.90
N PRO A 7 7.33 11.23 -18.03
CA PRO A 7 6.79 10.84 -16.74
C PRO A 7 6.39 12.11 -16.00
N ARG A 8 5.08 12.31 -15.86
CA ARG A 8 4.51 13.44 -15.16
C ARG A 8 4.91 13.27 -13.69
N ALA A 9 5.87 14.06 -13.23
CA ALA A 9 6.26 14.09 -11.83
C ALA A 9 4.99 14.11 -10.95
N PRO A 10 4.84 13.18 -9.99
CA PRO A 10 3.58 13.01 -9.29
C PRO A 10 3.26 14.31 -8.56
N ARG A 11 2.10 14.89 -8.89
CA ARG A 11 1.55 16.00 -8.11
C ARG A 11 1.52 15.55 -6.66
N LYS A 12 2.27 16.22 -5.78
CA LYS A 12 2.13 16.17 -4.31
C LYS A 12 0.77 16.73 -3.86
N GLN A 13 -0.31 16.41 -4.56
CA GLN A 13 -1.63 16.54 -4.00
C GLN A 13 -1.85 15.20 -3.30
N ALA A 14 -1.63 15.20 -1.99
CA ALA A 14 -1.89 14.04 -1.16
C ALA A 14 -3.30 13.54 -1.47
N ASP A 15 -3.41 12.35 -2.06
CA ASP A 15 -4.69 11.72 -2.25
C ASP A 15 -5.18 11.32 -0.85
N ARG A 16 -6.19 12.03 -0.37
CA ARG A 16 -6.78 11.82 0.96
C ARG A 16 -7.18 10.36 1.17
N ALA A 17 -7.62 9.66 0.12
CA ALA A 17 -7.94 8.24 0.21
C ALA A 17 -6.67 7.40 0.47
N ALA A 18 -5.55 7.71 -0.17
CA ALA A 18 -4.29 7.03 0.05
C ALA A 18 -3.75 7.26 1.47
N GLU A 19 -3.85 8.48 2.02
CA GLU A 19 -3.46 8.75 3.40
C GLU A 19 -4.31 7.97 4.42
N ILE A 20 -5.63 7.93 4.20
CA ILE A 20 -6.54 7.14 5.03
C ILE A 20 -6.17 5.66 4.95
N VAL A 21 -5.99 5.12 3.74
CA VAL A 21 -5.64 3.71 3.55
C VAL A 21 -4.28 3.37 4.18
N ALA A 22 -3.27 4.24 4.07
CA ALA A 22 -1.98 4.02 4.70
C ALA A 22 -2.11 3.92 6.24
N ARG A 23 -2.85 4.85 6.85
CA ARG A 23 -3.07 4.85 8.29
C ARG A 23 -3.84 3.61 8.75
N GLU A 24 -4.93 3.29 8.06
CA GLU A 24 -5.77 2.13 8.38
C GLU A 24 -5.01 0.81 8.16
N ALA A 25 -4.16 0.72 7.14
CA ALA A 25 -3.29 -0.43 6.92
C ALA A 25 -2.29 -0.61 8.06
N ALA A 26 -1.68 0.48 8.55
CA ALA A 26 -0.75 0.41 9.68
C ALA A 26 -1.45 -0.12 10.94
N LEU A 27 -2.67 0.35 11.22
CA LEU A 27 -3.47 -0.10 12.36
C LEU A 27 -3.90 -1.56 12.23
N PHE A 28 -4.35 -1.97 11.03
CA PHE A 28 -4.76 -3.34 10.75
C PHE A 28 -3.57 -4.30 10.91
N ILE A 29 -2.44 -4.00 10.28
CA ILE A 29 -1.23 -4.81 10.37
C ILE A 29 -0.72 -4.89 11.81
N ALA A 30 -0.73 -3.79 12.57
CA ALA A 30 -0.28 -3.82 13.96
C ALA A 30 -1.15 -4.72 14.88
N ARG A 31 -2.41 -4.95 14.54
CA ARG A 31 -3.32 -5.85 15.28
C ARG A 31 -3.13 -7.31 14.89
N GLU A 32 -2.87 -7.57 13.62
CA GLU A 32 -2.81 -8.92 13.03
C GLU A 32 -1.39 -9.48 12.92
N ALA A 33 -0.36 -8.63 13.00
CA ALA A 33 1.03 -9.04 12.83
C ALA A 33 1.47 -9.99 13.95
N GLY A 34 1.82 -11.22 13.57
CA GLY A 34 2.49 -12.17 14.45
C GLY A 34 3.94 -11.76 14.76
N SER A 35 4.55 -12.41 15.76
CA SER A 35 5.91 -12.13 16.24
C SER A 35 7.03 -12.46 15.25
N GLU A 36 6.71 -13.01 14.08
CA GLU A 36 7.70 -13.56 13.14
C GLU A 36 8.45 -12.49 12.34
N SER A 37 7.80 -11.37 12.00
CA SER A 37 8.42 -10.29 11.23
C SER A 37 7.78 -8.95 11.54
N LEU A 38 8.59 -7.91 11.66
CA LEU A 38 8.14 -6.53 11.79
C LEU A 38 7.76 -6.00 10.42
N ILE A 39 6.48 -5.72 10.21
CA ILE A 39 5.94 -5.11 8.99
C ILE A 39 5.59 -3.66 9.30
N THR A 40 6.17 -2.72 8.58
CA THR A 40 5.92 -1.28 8.76
C THR A 40 5.35 -0.68 7.49
N VAL A 41 4.20 0.01 7.59
CA VAL A 41 3.66 0.78 6.46
C VAL A 41 4.45 2.08 6.31
N ILE A 42 4.98 2.32 5.11
CA ILE A 42 5.78 3.51 4.81
C ILE A 42 4.91 4.60 4.19
N ARG A 43 4.12 4.24 3.18
CA ARG A 43 3.27 5.15 2.42
C ARG A 43 2.21 4.38 1.63
N ALA A 44 1.23 5.08 1.09
CA ALA A 44 0.35 4.54 0.06
C ALA A 44 0.27 5.49 -1.15
N GLN A 45 -0.01 4.93 -2.31
CA GLN A 45 -0.15 5.66 -3.55
C GLN A 45 -1.40 5.25 -4.30
N SER A 46 -2.19 6.25 -4.68
CA SER A 46 -3.34 6.08 -5.57
C SER A 46 -2.87 5.95 -7.02
N VAL A 47 -3.38 4.93 -7.70
CA VAL A 47 -3.14 4.65 -9.11
C VAL A 47 -4.48 4.44 -9.82
N ALA A 48 -4.48 4.49 -11.15
CA ALA A 48 -5.70 4.35 -11.96
C ALA A 48 -6.84 5.27 -11.48
N HIS A 49 -6.53 6.55 -11.24
CA HIS A 49 -7.50 7.57 -10.81
C HIS A 49 -8.26 7.24 -9.49
N GLY A 50 -7.65 6.49 -8.56
CA GLY A 50 -8.22 6.22 -7.25
C GLY A 50 -9.00 4.91 -7.14
N ASP A 51 -9.13 4.15 -8.23
CA ASP A 51 -9.74 2.82 -8.18
C ASP A 51 -8.83 1.77 -7.54
N ARG A 52 -7.51 2.03 -7.50
CA ARG A 52 -6.51 1.16 -6.88
C ARG A 52 -5.53 1.97 -6.04
N ILE A 53 -5.18 1.44 -4.87
CA ILE A 53 -4.20 2.03 -3.96
C ILE A 53 -3.13 0.97 -3.62
N ILE A 54 -1.87 1.33 -3.82
CA ILE A 54 -0.72 0.49 -3.48
C ILE A 54 -0.18 0.96 -2.14
N VAL A 55 -0.15 0.07 -1.15
CA VAL A 55 0.45 0.29 0.17
C VAL A 55 1.88 -0.26 0.16
N PHE A 56 2.83 0.62 0.39
CA PHE A 56 4.25 0.30 0.45
C PHE A 56 4.64 -0.01 1.89
N VAL A 57 5.33 -1.14 2.09
CA VAL A 57 5.75 -1.63 3.41
C VAL A 57 7.25 -1.93 3.43
N SER A 58 7.88 -1.78 4.60
CA SER A 58 9.15 -2.44 4.90
C SER A 58 8.91 -3.66 5.77
N ILE A 59 9.77 -4.66 5.63
CA ILE A 59 9.70 -5.91 6.38
C ILE A 59 11.08 -6.23 6.94
N PHE A 60 11.12 -6.52 8.24
CA PHE A 60 12.32 -6.96 8.93
C PHE A 60 12.04 -8.24 9.72
N PRO A 61 12.91 -9.27 9.64
CA PRO A 61 14.13 -9.33 8.85
C PRO A 61 13.85 -9.58 7.35
N ILE A 62 14.78 -9.22 6.46
CA ILE A 62 14.55 -9.19 4.99
C ILE A 62 14.31 -10.58 4.40
N GLU A 63 14.87 -11.62 5.01
CA GLU A 63 14.72 -13.02 4.60
C GLU A 63 13.26 -13.49 4.74
N LYS A 64 12.49 -12.83 5.61
CA LYS A 64 11.05 -13.09 5.80
C LYS A 64 10.16 -12.25 4.91
N ALA A 65 10.72 -11.33 4.10
CA ALA A 65 9.93 -10.41 3.28
C ALA A 65 8.98 -11.13 2.31
N GLY A 66 9.43 -12.23 1.69
CA GLY A 66 8.58 -13.02 0.79
C GLY A 66 7.37 -13.64 1.50
N ALA A 67 7.60 -14.27 2.66
CA ALA A 67 6.54 -14.90 3.43
C ALA A 67 5.54 -13.87 4.01
N ALA A 68 6.06 -12.75 4.50
CA ALA A 68 5.26 -11.67 5.05
C ALA A 68 4.44 -10.95 3.96
N LEU A 69 5.01 -10.72 2.77
CA LEU A 69 4.26 -10.15 1.65
C LEU A 69 3.14 -11.11 1.18
N ALA A 70 3.43 -12.41 1.08
CA ALA A 70 2.42 -13.42 0.76
C ALA A 70 1.32 -13.51 1.84
N TYR A 71 1.65 -13.25 3.11
CA TYR A 71 0.66 -13.13 4.17
C TYR A 71 -0.24 -11.89 3.99
N LEU A 72 0.34 -10.71 3.74
CA LEU A 72 -0.42 -9.49 3.46
C LEU A 72 -1.33 -9.64 2.24
N GLU A 73 -0.87 -10.36 1.21
CA GLU A 73 -1.67 -10.71 0.03
C GLU A 73 -2.96 -11.46 0.41
N ARG A 74 -2.84 -12.46 1.28
CA ARG A 74 -4.00 -13.23 1.76
C ARG A 74 -4.93 -12.39 2.64
N GLN A 75 -4.40 -11.37 3.31
CA GLN A 75 -5.18 -10.47 4.17
C GLN A 75 -5.91 -9.36 3.39
N ARG A 76 -5.76 -9.25 2.07
CA ARG A 76 -6.38 -8.16 1.30
C ARG A 76 -7.89 -8.10 1.42
N GLU A 77 -8.56 -9.25 1.43
CA GLU A 77 -10.02 -9.30 1.58
C GLU A 77 -10.45 -8.84 2.97
N ALA A 78 -9.80 -9.37 4.02
CA ALA A 78 -10.03 -8.95 5.40
C ALA A 78 -9.75 -7.45 5.61
N PHE A 79 -8.68 -6.94 5.00
CA PHE A 79 -8.36 -5.52 5.05
C PHE A 79 -9.38 -4.66 4.30
N SER A 80 -9.88 -5.14 3.14
CA SER A 80 -10.96 -4.48 2.42
C SER A 80 -12.20 -4.37 3.30
N ASP A 81 -12.62 -5.45 3.96
CA ASP A 81 -13.76 -5.46 4.88
C ASP A 81 -13.54 -4.56 6.10
N TYR A 82 -12.32 -4.56 6.65
CA TYR A 82 -11.92 -3.63 7.70
C TYR A 82 -12.11 -2.17 7.25
N LEU A 83 -11.64 -1.81 6.05
CA LEU A 83 -11.81 -0.47 5.49
C LEU A 83 -13.28 -0.10 5.31
N LYS A 84 -14.16 -1.03 4.92
CA LYS A 84 -15.62 -0.76 4.81
C LYS A 84 -16.20 -0.24 6.12
N GLN A 85 -15.71 -0.75 7.24
CA GLN A 85 -16.23 -0.45 8.56
C GLN A 85 -15.55 0.77 9.19
N HIS A 86 -14.27 1.00 8.90
CA HIS A 86 -13.43 1.99 9.60
C HIS A 86 -13.11 3.24 8.77
N ALA A 87 -13.25 3.19 7.45
CA ALA A 87 -12.96 4.31 6.56
C ALA A 87 -14.21 4.78 5.80
N ARG A 88 -14.49 6.08 5.85
CA ARG A 88 -15.56 6.72 5.06
C ARG A 88 -15.05 7.14 3.68
N ILE A 89 -14.56 6.18 2.90
CA ILE A 89 -14.05 6.39 1.54
C ILE A 89 -14.73 5.43 0.55
N ARG A 90 -14.71 5.77 -0.74
CA ARG A 90 -15.01 4.79 -1.79
C ARG A 90 -13.95 3.70 -1.70
N LEU A 91 -14.38 2.44 -1.57
CA LEU A 91 -13.49 1.30 -1.39
C LEU A 91 -12.61 1.09 -2.63
N PRO A 92 -11.28 1.29 -2.52
CA PRO A 92 -10.36 1.00 -3.59
C PRO A 92 -9.96 -0.48 -3.56
N ARG A 93 -9.41 -0.99 -4.67
CA ARG A 93 -8.60 -2.21 -4.62
C ARG A 93 -7.28 -1.87 -3.93
N VAL A 94 -6.89 -2.66 -2.93
CA VAL A 94 -5.64 -2.45 -2.20
C VAL A 94 -4.65 -3.56 -2.54
N ASP A 95 -3.42 -3.15 -2.82
CA ASP A 95 -2.28 -4.03 -3.00
C ASP A 95 -1.18 -3.69 -2.01
N PHE A 96 -0.41 -4.69 -1.59
CA PHE A 96 0.78 -4.51 -0.77
C PHE A 96 2.03 -4.74 -1.61
N MET A 97 3.02 -3.86 -1.44
CA MET A 97 4.33 -3.96 -2.10
C MET A 97 5.43 -3.62 -1.11
N LEU A 98 6.61 -4.22 -1.27
CA LEU A 98 7.79 -3.74 -0.58
C LEU A 98 8.12 -2.33 -1.07
N ASP A 99 8.61 -1.46 -0.19
CA ASP A 99 9.25 -0.21 -0.61
C ASP A 99 10.73 -0.51 -0.86
N ASN A 100 11.07 -0.88 -2.09
CA ASN A 100 12.43 -1.27 -2.47
C ASN A 100 13.38 -0.05 -2.55
N GLY A 101 12.93 1.17 -2.19
CA GLY A 101 13.69 2.41 -2.38
C GLY A 101 13.85 2.84 -3.85
N GLU A 102 13.52 1.98 -4.82
CA GLU A 102 13.58 2.33 -6.23
C GLU A 102 12.29 3.04 -6.66
N GLN A 103 12.44 4.36 -6.70
CA GLN A 103 11.78 5.30 -7.58
C GLN A 103 11.12 4.59 -8.78
N ILE A 104 9.80 4.61 -8.86
CA ILE A 104 9.08 4.33 -10.10
C ILE A 104 9.41 5.49 -11.04
N ALA A 105 10.56 5.37 -11.71
CA ALA A 105 10.98 6.20 -12.80
C ALA A 105 10.88 5.34 -14.05
N GLN A 106 9.66 5.21 -14.61
CA GLN A 106 9.42 5.01 -16.04
C GLN A 106 8.10 5.71 -16.40
#